data_AF-A0A2S4ZXW8-F1
#
_entry.id   AF-A0A2S4ZXW8-F1
#
_cell.length_a   1.000
_cell.length_b   1.000
_cell.length_c   1.000
_cell.angle_alpha   90.00
_cell.angle_beta   90.00
_cell.angle_gamma   90.00
#
_symmetry.space_group_name_H-M   'P 1'
#
loop_
_entity.id
_entity.type
_entity.pdbx_description
1 polymer ?
#
loop_
_entity_poly.entity_id
_entity_poly.type
_entity_poly.pdbx_seq_one_letter_code
_entity_poly.pdbx_strand_id
1 'polypeptide(L)'
;MNILLYEQVIIDNLYEFWRFVGIKSGTLLTTFNYQAIILQDSDWPKRIFGLNSPELMSEVEFKRLSERIRAGDLPGLITLSESVSEKYRF
;
A
#
# COMPACT_ATOMS: atom_id res chain seq x y z
N MET A 1 -24.74 -10.24 6.32
CA MET A 1 -23.89 -9.32 5.54
C MET A 1 -22.44 -9.62 5.91
N ASN A 2 -21.55 -9.90 4.94
CA ASN A 2 -20.21 -10.43 5.18
C ASN A 2 -19.24 -9.27 5.53
N ILE A 3 -18.63 -9.31 6.71
CA ILE A 3 -17.75 -8.26 7.25
C ILE A 3 -16.56 -7.98 6.31
N LEU A 4 -16.02 -9.02 5.68
CA LEU A 4 -14.89 -8.92 4.75
C LEU A 4 -15.22 -8.11 3.48
N LEU A 5 -16.48 -8.16 3.04
CA LEU A 5 -16.92 -7.40 1.86
C LEU A 5 -16.94 -5.89 2.15
N TYR A 6 -17.31 -5.49 3.37
CA TYR A 6 -17.38 -4.09 3.77
C TYR A 6 -15.99 -3.48 3.95
N GLU A 7 -15.07 -4.24 4.54
CA GLU A 7 -13.66 -3.87 4.67
C GLU A 7 -13.04 -3.59 3.29
N GLN A 8 -13.26 -4.50 2.33
CA GLN A 8 -12.71 -4.34 0.97
C GLN A 8 -13.22 -3.08 0.28
N VAL A 9 -14.52 -2.77 0.39
CA VAL A 9 -15.10 -1.55 -0.24
C VAL A 9 -14.50 -0.27 0.35
N ILE A 10 -14.26 -0.22 1.66
CA ILE A 10 -13.61 0.95 2.28
C ILE A 10 -12.18 1.09 1.78
N ILE A 11 -11.44 -0.02 1.72
CA ILE A 11 -10.06 -0.04 1.26
C ILE A 11 -9.96 0.39 -0.20
N ASP A 12 -10.84 -0.10 -1.06
CA ASP A 12 -10.86 0.23 -2.48
C ASP A 12 -11.13 1.72 -2.68
N ASN A 13 -12.11 2.29 -1.97
CA ASN A 13 -12.37 3.74 -2.00
C ASN A 13 -11.14 4.56 -1.57
N LEU A 14 -10.43 4.11 -0.53
CA LEU A 14 -9.21 4.77 -0.08
C LEU A 14 -8.10 4.67 -1.14
N TYR A 15 -7.95 3.52 -1.79
CA TYR A 15 -6.97 3.30 -2.84
C TYR A 15 -7.28 4.10 -4.11
N GLU A 16 -8.55 4.25 -4.46
CA GLU A 16 -9.00 5.13 -5.55
C GLU A 16 -8.64 6.59 -5.26
N PHE A 17 -8.88 7.06 -4.04
CA PHE A 17 -8.47 8.40 -3.62
C PHE A 17 -6.96 8.60 -3.77
N TRP A 18 -6.14 7.69 -3.26
CA TRP A 18 -4.69 7.79 -3.40
C TRP A 18 -4.26 7.75 -4.86
N ARG A 19 -4.81 6.83 -5.65
CA ARG A 19 -4.53 6.77 -7.09
C ARG A 19 -4.86 8.10 -7.78
N PHE A 20 -6.00 8.72 -7.46
CA PHE A 20 -6.36 10.04 -7.97
C PHE A 20 -5.32 11.10 -7.60
N VAL A 21 -4.94 11.19 -6.31
CA VAL A 21 -3.92 12.14 -5.84
C VAL A 21 -2.62 11.93 -6.60
N GLY A 22 -2.11 10.70 -6.67
CA GLY A 22 -0.86 10.38 -7.34
C GLY A 22 -0.86 10.67 -8.85
N ILE A 23 -2.00 10.46 -9.53
CA ILE A 23 -2.16 10.83 -10.94
C ILE A 23 -2.11 12.35 -11.10
N LYS A 24 -2.82 13.10 -10.24
CA LYS A 24 -2.89 14.56 -10.33
C LYS A 24 -1.58 15.26 -9.97
N SER A 25 -0.81 14.68 -9.04
CA SER A 25 0.51 15.21 -8.66
C SER A 25 1.65 14.71 -9.54
N GLY A 26 1.42 13.72 -10.41
CA GLY A 26 2.48 13.09 -11.20
C GLY A 26 3.45 12.24 -10.36
N THR A 27 3.03 11.77 -9.19
CA THR A 27 3.88 11.03 -8.23
C THR A 27 3.43 9.59 -7.98
N LEU A 28 2.53 9.07 -8.81
CA LEU A 28 2.09 7.68 -8.74
C LEU A 28 3.15 6.74 -9.33
N LEU A 29 3.73 5.89 -8.49
CA LEU A 29 4.51 4.73 -8.91
C LEU A 29 3.58 3.52 -8.97
N THR A 30 3.52 2.86 -10.12
CA THR A 30 2.79 1.59 -10.29
C THR A 30 3.79 0.48 -10.56
N THR A 31 3.65 -0.62 -9.84
CA THR A 31 4.42 -1.85 -10.06
C THR A 31 3.47 -3.02 -10.27
N PHE A 32 4.03 -4.20 -10.60
CA PHE A 32 3.22 -5.41 -10.72
C PHE A 32 2.55 -5.82 -9.40
N ASN A 33 3.12 -5.45 -8.24
CA ASN A 33 2.68 -5.95 -6.94
C ASN A 33 2.01 -4.90 -6.04
N TYR A 34 2.19 -3.61 -6.33
CA TYR A 34 1.67 -2.54 -5.49
C TYR A 34 1.68 -1.19 -6.22
N GLN A 35 1.01 -0.21 -5.62
CA GLN A 35 1.10 1.20 -5.99
C GLN A 35 1.71 2.01 -4.84
N ALA A 36 2.41 3.10 -5.17
CA ALA A 36 2.98 3.99 -4.16
C ALA A 36 2.86 5.45 -4.61
N ILE A 37 2.75 6.34 -3.64
CA ILE A 37 2.82 7.79 -3.85
C ILE A 37 4.00 8.35 -3.09
N ILE A 38 4.85 9.07 -3.82
CA ILE A 38 6.06 9.69 -3.30
C ILE A 38 6.01 11.18 -3.64
N LEU A 39 5.39 11.98 -2.78
CA LEU A 39 5.37 13.43 -2.91
C LEU A 39 6.71 13.97 -2.39
N GLN A 40 7.53 14.54 -3.26
CA GLN A 40 8.75 15.25 -2.83
C GLN A 40 8.35 16.56 -2.16
N ASP A 41 9.09 16.95 -1.11
CA ASP A 41 8.91 18.21 -0.38
C ASP A 41 7.48 18.50 0.11
N SER A 42 6.74 17.45 0.46
CA SER A 42 5.37 17.54 0.96
C SER A 42 5.22 16.80 2.29
N ASP A 43 4.51 17.42 3.21
CA ASP A 43 4.06 16.82 4.47
C ASP A 43 2.90 15.82 4.26
N TRP A 44 2.40 15.70 3.03
CA TRP A 44 1.37 14.73 2.72
C TRP A 44 1.88 13.29 2.87
N PRO A 45 0.99 12.35 3.25
CA PRO A 45 1.41 10.99 3.55
C PRO A 45 1.99 10.27 2.32
N LYS A 46 3.25 9.87 2.42
CA LYS A 46 3.91 8.96 1.48
C LYS A 46 3.56 7.54 1.89
N ARG A 47 3.04 6.72 0.97
CA ARG A 47 2.58 5.37 1.32
C ARG A 47 2.62 4.39 0.16
N ILE A 48 2.77 3.11 0.52
CA ILE A 48 2.55 1.94 -0.34
C ILE A 48 1.11 1.45 -0.09
N PHE A 49 0.37 1.17 -1.16
CA PHE A 49 -1.03 0.76 -1.13
C PHE A 49 -1.36 -0.15 -2.33
N GLY A 50 -2.56 -0.75 -2.35
CA GLY A 50 -2.99 -1.59 -3.47
C GLY A 50 -2.08 -2.80 -3.68
N LEU A 51 -1.66 -3.45 -2.59
CA LEU A 51 -0.87 -4.69 -2.67
C LEU A 51 -1.72 -5.76 -3.37
N ASN A 52 -1.16 -6.42 -4.38
CA ASN A 52 -1.84 -7.52 -5.07
C ASN A 52 -1.79 -8.77 -4.19
N SER A 53 -2.96 -9.35 -3.92
CA SER A 53 -3.13 -10.57 -3.13
C SER A 53 -2.34 -10.58 -1.82
N PRO A 54 -2.52 -9.59 -0.93
CA PRO A 54 -1.72 -9.44 0.29
C PRO A 54 -1.80 -10.65 1.24
N GLU A 55 -2.93 -11.35 1.22
CA GLU A 55 -3.15 -12.63 1.90
C GLU A 55 -2.31 -13.79 1.34
N LEU A 56 -1.92 -13.71 0.06
CA LEU A 56 -1.05 -14.67 -0.64
C LEU A 56 0.41 -14.23 -0.71
N MET A 57 0.71 -12.99 -0.32
CA MET A 57 2.05 -12.44 -0.36
C MET A 57 2.98 -13.28 0.50
N SER A 58 4.04 -13.79 -0.11
CA SER A 58 5.03 -14.62 0.57
C SER A 58 5.88 -13.78 1.53
N GLU A 59 6.44 -14.40 2.57
CA GLU A 59 7.44 -13.75 3.44
C GLU A 59 8.61 -13.15 2.64
N VAL A 60 8.95 -13.77 1.50
CA VAL A 60 10.01 -13.30 0.60
C VAL A 60 9.64 -11.96 -0.04
N GLU A 61 8.39 -11.77 -0.46
CA GLU A 61 7.92 -10.51 -1.03
C GLU A 61 7.85 -9.41 0.02
N PHE A 62 7.37 -9.74 1.23
CA PHE A 62 7.40 -8.81 2.36
C PHE A 62 8.83 -8.38 2.72
N LYS A 63 9.77 -9.33 2.73
CA LYS A 63 11.18 -9.04 3.00
C LYS A 63 11.77 -8.11 1.93
N ARG A 64 11.49 -8.34 0.64
CA ARG A 64 11.93 -7.46 -0.45
C ARG A 64 11.36 -6.04 -0.31
N LEU A 65 10.08 -5.93 0.07
CA LEU A 65 9.45 -4.63 0.31
C LEU A 65 10.14 -3.89 1.46
N SER A 66 10.41 -4.59 2.57
CA SER A 66 11.14 -4.08 3.74
C SER A 66 12.57 -3.64 3.41
N GLU A 67 13.28 -4.38 2.55
CA GLU A 67 14.63 -4.00 2.09
C GLU A 67 14.61 -2.70 1.29
N ARG A 68 13.65 -2.53 0.38
CA ARG A 68 13.50 -1.30 -0.41
C ARG A 68 13.07 -0.09 0.42
N ILE A 69 12.25 -0.29 1.44
CA ILE A 69 11.92 0.75 2.42
C ILE A 69 13.19 1.20 3.16
N ARG A 70 14.00 0.24 3.64
CA ARG A 70 15.25 0.55 4.34
C ARG A 70 16.29 1.24 3.45
N ALA A 71 16.29 0.93 2.15
CA ALA A 71 17.13 1.59 1.16
C ALA A 71 16.69 3.04 0.82
N GLY A 72 15.49 3.45 1.22
CA GLY A 72 14.91 4.76 0.89
C GLY A 72 14.22 4.82 -0.47
N ASP A 73 14.13 3.69 -1.19
CA ASP A 73 13.49 3.61 -2.50
C ASP A 73 11.95 3.69 -2.42
N LEU A 74 11.39 3.37 -1.25
CA LEU A 74 9.96 3.35 -1.01
C LEU A 74 9.58 4.04 0.31
N PRO A 75 8.34 4.55 0.41
CA PRO A 75 7.81 5.08 1.66
C PRO A 75 7.81 4.04 2.78
N GLY A 76 8.16 4.45 4.00
CA GLY A 76 8.16 3.58 5.17
C GLY A 76 6.77 3.23 5.75
N LEU A 77 5.69 3.63 5.08
CA LEU A 77 4.31 3.35 5.49
C LEU A 77 3.63 2.44 4.46
N ILE A 78 3.10 1.30 4.92
CA ILE A 78 2.34 0.35 4.13
C ILE A 78 0.89 0.38 4.62
N THR A 79 -0.07 0.43 3.70
CA THR A 79 -1.50 0.28 4.01
C THR A 79 -1.91 -1.18 3.81
N LEU A 80 -2.45 -1.80 4.86
CA LEU A 80 -2.97 -3.17 4.86
C LEU A 80 -4.42 -3.15 5.34
N SER A 81 -5.19 -4.16 4.96
CA SER A 81 -6.45 -4.46 5.64
C SER A 81 -6.16 -4.89 7.09
N GLU A 82 -7.14 -4.75 7.97
CA GLU A 82 -7.03 -5.19 9.38
C GLU A 82 -6.74 -6.69 9.43
N SER A 83 -7.53 -7.47 8.68
CA SER A 83 -7.39 -8.92 8.54
C SER A 83 -5.98 -9.36 8.08
N VAL A 84 -5.38 -8.64 7.13
CA VAL A 84 -4.00 -8.90 6.67
C VAL A 84 -2.98 -8.46 7.72
N SER A 85 -3.19 -7.31 8.36
CA SER A 85 -2.28 -6.79 9.38
C SER A 85 -2.18 -7.73 10.60
N GLU A 86 -3.28 -8.37 10.99
CA GLU A 86 -3.31 -9.35 12.08
C GLU A 86 -2.48 -10.60 11.76
N LYS A 87 -2.50 -11.05 10.50
CA LYS A 87 -1.70 -12.20 10.03
C LYS A 87 -0.19 -11.95 10.17
N TYR A 88 0.25 -10.70 10.00
CA TYR A 88 1.67 -10.31 10.02
C TYR A 88 2.05 -9.50 11.26
N ARG A 89 1.28 -9.61 12.35
CA ARG A 89 1.57 -8.92 13.62
C ARG A 89 2.85 -9.51 14.23
N PHE A 90 3.97 -8.80 14.08
CA PHE A 90 5.23 -9.09 14.77
C PHE A 90 5.19 -8.52 16.19
#